data_AF-A0A432YV46-F1
#
_entry.id   AF-A0A432YV46-F1
#
_cell.length_a   1.000
_cell.length_b   1.000
_cell.length_c   1.000
_cell.angle_alpha   90.00
_cell.angle_beta   90.00
_cell.angle_gamma   90.00
#
_symmetry.space_group_name_H-M   'P 1'
#
loop_
_entity.id
_entity.type
_entity.pdbx_description
1 polymer ?
#
loop_
_entity_poly.entity_id
_entity_poly.type
_entity_poly.pdbx_seq_one_letter_code
_entity_poly.pdbx_strand_id
1 'polypeptide(L)'
;MALYFSSRNIPQLSQYSFTERAMILSMAQQKMPVPRRLICNMAKLVPICLIFFFIVEVEGWWKVPALLAAGIGYPLFTQPINLNMSLPYLDQAIKQFEAQRSQ
;
A
#
# COMPACT_ATOMS: atom_id res chain seq x y z
N MET A 1 14.07 -0.32 12.12
CA MET A 1 13.32 -0.26 10.85
C MET A 1 12.19 0.73 11.05
N ALA A 2 12.19 1.87 10.36
CA ALA A 2 11.11 2.84 10.48
C ALA A 2 9.90 2.34 9.69
N LEU A 3 8.75 2.16 10.35
CA LEU A 3 7.50 1.83 9.69
C LEU A 3 6.89 3.13 9.14
N TYR A 4 6.81 3.24 7.81
CA TYR A 4 6.26 4.43 7.17
C TYR A 4 4.78 4.22 6.81
N PHE A 5 3.91 5.04 7.41
CA PHE A 5 2.47 5.05 7.14
C PHE A 5 2.09 5.87 5.90
N SER A 6 2.98 6.74 5.44
CA SER A 6 2.74 7.58 4.26
C SER A 6 4.02 7.74 3.45
N SER A 7 3.88 7.83 2.13
CA SER A 7 4.98 8.12 1.20
C SER A 7 5.64 9.47 1.47
N ARG A 8 4.93 10.41 2.11
CA ARG A 8 5.46 11.73 2.50
C ARG A 8 6.52 11.64 3.60
N ASN A 9 6.44 10.61 4.45
CA ASN A 9 7.35 10.45 5.58
C ASN A 9 8.66 9.75 5.18
N ILE A 10 8.77 9.31 3.92
CA ILE A 10 9.95 8.63 3.41
C ILE A 10 10.96 9.70 2.95
N PRO A 11 12.12 9.84 3.62
CA PRO A 11 13.08 10.90 3.31
C PRO A 11 13.61 10.79 1.87
N GLN A 12 13.76 9.57 1.34
CA GLN A 12 14.19 9.30 -0.04
C GLN A 12 13.22 9.84 -1.11
N LEU A 13 11.94 9.99 -0.76
CA LEU A 13 10.88 10.45 -1.66
C LEU A 13 10.54 11.94 -1.49
N SER A 14 11.20 12.62 -0.53
CA SER A 14 10.86 13.98 -0.12
C SER A 14 11.00 15.00 -1.26
N GLN A 15 11.98 14.81 -2.13
CA GLN A 15 12.27 15.65 -3.30
C GLN A 15 11.29 15.51 -4.48
N TYR A 16 10.48 14.45 -4.51
CA TYR A 16 9.54 14.20 -5.61
C TYR A 16 8.13 14.72 -5.27
N SER A 17 7.38 15.16 -6.29
CA SER A 17 5.98 15.55 -6.19
C SER A 17 5.06 14.36 -5.91
N PHE A 18 3.79 14.63 -5.56
CA PHE A 18 2.83 13.57 -5.19
C PHE A 18 2.65 12.51 -6.30
N THR A 19 2.57 12.94 -7.55
CA THR A 19 2.43 12.05 -8.72
C THR A 19 3.68 11.22 -8.95
N GLU A 20 4.86 11.84 -8.86
CA GLU A 20 6.15 11.15 -9.01
C GLU A 20 6.36 10.12 -7.89
N ARG A 21 6.00 10.44 -6.64
CA ARG A 21 6.02 9.48 -5.52
C ARG A 21 5.16 8.27 -5.80
N ALA A 22 3.94 8.47 -6.31
CA ALA A 22 3.04 7.36 -6.66
C ALA A 22 3.62 6.49 -7.79
N MET A 23 4.26 7.11 -8.78
CA MET A 23 4.90 6.42 -9.89
C MET A 23 6.13 5.61 -9.44
N ILE A 24 7.00 6.19 -8.63
CA ILE A 24 8.18 5.50 -8.06
C ILE A 24 7.73 4.32 -7.19
N LEU A 25 6.66 4.49 -6.39
CA LEU A 25 6.09 3.41 -5.59
C LEU A 25 5.52 2.27 -6.45
N SER A 26 4.88 2.59 -7.58
CA SER A 26 4.37 1.56 -8.49
C SER A 26 5.51 0.79 -9.16
N MET A 27 6.59 1.47 -9.55
CA MET A 27 7.81 0.86 -10.09
C MET A 27 8.50 -0.04 -9.04
N ALA A 28 8.59 0.40 -7.79
CA ALA A 28 9.14 -0.39 -6.69
C ALA A 28 8.34 -1.67 -6.44
N GLN A 29 7.01 -1.62 -6.56
CA GLN A 29 6.15 -2.79 -6.43
C GLN A 29 6.32 -3.77 -7.60
N GLN A 30 6.55 -3.29 -8.82
CA GLN A 30 6.82 -4.15 -9.98
C GLN A 30 8.18 -4.85 -9.88
N LYS A 31 9.16 -4.20 -9.22
CA LYS A 31 10.48 -4.77 -8.94
C LYS A 31 10.47 -5.80 -7.80
N MET A 32 9.39 -5.93 -7.04
CA MET A 32 9.31 -6.96 -5.99
C MET A 32 9.39 -8.37 -6.58
N PRO A 33 10.21 -9.27 -6.01
CA PRO A 33 10.19 -10.68 -6.32
C PRO A 33 8.79 -11.27 -6.13
N VAL A 34 8.41 -12.18 -7.04
CA VAL A 34 7.09 -12.84 -7.06
C VAL A 34 6.67 -13.41 -5.69
N PRO A 35 7.54 -14.10 -4.92
CA PRO A 35 7.15 -14.63 -3.60
C PRO A 35 6.76 -13.53 -2.62
N ARG A 36 7.48 -12.40 -2.63
CA ARG A 36 7.23 -11.27 -1.74
C ARG A 36 5.95 -10.52 -2.12
N ARG A 37 5.69 -10.40 -3.43
CA ARG A 37 4.43 -9.84 -3.95
C ARG A 37 3.24 -10.71 -3.59
N LEU A 38 3.39 -12.03 -3.62
CA LEU A 38 2.37 -12.99 -3.18
C LEU A 38 2.05 -12.81 -1.69
N ILE A 39 3.08 -12.77 -0.84
CA ILE A 39 2.92 -12.53 0.61
C ILE A 39 2.24 -11.18 0.86
N CYS A 40 2.62 -10.13 0.15
CA CYS A 40 1.99 -8.82 0.25
C CYS A 40 0.49 -8.88 -0.09
N ASN A 41 0.13 -9.59 -1.15
CA ASN A 41 -1.27 -9.77 -1.53
C ASN A 41 -2.04 -10.65 -0.55
N MET A 42 -1.46 -11.74 -0.05
CA MET A 42 -2.07 -12.56 1.01
C MET A 42 -2.27 -11.76 2.30
N ALA A 43 -1.31 -10.91 2.67
CA ALA A 43 -1.45 -10.04 3.83
C ALA A 43 -2.61 -9.04 3.69
N LYS A 44 -2.98 -8.64 2.46
CA LYS A 44 -4.18 -7.82 2.20
C LYS A 44 -5.48 -8.59 2.35
N LEU A 45 -5.47 -9.92 2.20
CA LEU A 45 -6.66 -10.75 2.38
C LEU A 45 -7.05 -10.88 3.86
N VAL A 46 -6.08 -10.86 4.78
CA VAL A 46 -6.33 -10.96 6.23
C VAL A 46 -7.30 -9.87 6.74
N PRO A 47 -7.08 -8.56 6.52
CA PRO A 47 -8.01 -7.53 6.96
C PRO A 47 -9.37 -7.64 6.25
N ILE A 48 -9.42 -8.09 4.98
CA ILE A 48 -10.68 -8.37 4.29
C ILE A 48 -11.46 -9.47 5.02
N CYS A 49 -10.82 -10.59 5.34
CA CYS A 49 -11.46 -11.69 6.06
C CYS A 49 -11.99 -11.24 7.43
N LEU A 50 -11.20 -10.48 8.18
CA LEU A 50 -11.63 -9.94 9.48
C LEU A 50 -12.83 -9.01 9.33
N ILE A 51 -12.79 -8.10 8.36
CA ILE A 51 -13.90 -7.20 8.04
C ILE A 51 -15.17 -7.99 7.70
N PHE A 52 -15.07 -9.00 6.85
CA PHE A 52 -16.22 -9.83 6.47
C PHE A 52 -16.79 -10.61 7.66
N PHE A 53 -15.91 -11.13 8.51
CA PHE A 53 -16.32 -11.83 9.74
C PHE A 53 -17.12 -10.89 10.67
N PHE A 54 -16.61 -9.67 10.92
CA PHE A 54 -17.33 -8.69 11.74
C PHE A 54 -18.64 -8.20 11.11
N ILE A 55 -18.71 -8.10 9.78
CA ILE A 55 -19.92 -7.64 9.07
C ILE A 55 -21.03 -8.69 9.06
N VAL A 56 -20.69 -9.98 9.09
CA VAL A 56 -21.67 -11.08 9.02
C VAL A 56 -22.70 -11.03 10.15
N GLU A 57 -22.27 -10.64 11.36
CA GLU A 57 -23.13 -10.60 12.55
C GLU A 57 -23.94 -9.30 12.68
N VAL A 58 -23.62 -8.26 11.89
CA VAL A 58 -24.34 -6.98 11.96
C VAL A 58 -25.71 -7.16 11.34
N GLU A 59 -26.80 -6.90 12.06
CA GLU A 59 -28.16 -7.02 11.51
C GLU A 59 -28.78 -5.69 11.08
N GLY A 60 -29.78 -5.77 10.18
CA GLY A 60 -30.60 -4.63 9.77
C GLY A 60 -29.84 -3.52 9.03
N TRP A 61 -30.35 -2.28 9.16
CA TRP A 61 -29.81 -1.09 8.50
C TRP A 61 -28.41 -0.67 9.01
N TRP A 62 -27.94 -1.25 10.12
CA TRP A 62 -26.59 -1.00 10.66
C TRP A 62 -25.48 -1.64 9.80
N LYS A 63 -25.84 -2.56 8.89
CA LYS A 63 -24.91 -3.11 7.89
C LYS A 63 -24.33 -2.03 6.99
N VAL A 64 -25.11 -1.01 6.62
CA VAL A 64 -24.68 0.04 5.69
C VAL A 64 -23.49 0.84 6.22
N PRO A 65 -23.53 1.45 7.42
CA PRO A 65 -22.37 2.15 7.96
C PRO A 65 -21.21 1.19 8.27
N ALA A 66 -21.46 -0.06 8.65
CA ALA A 66 -20.40 -1.06 8.84
C ALA A 66 -19.65 -1.36 7.54
N LEU A 67 -20.37 -1.51 6.42
CA LEU A 67 -19.78 -1.70 5.09
C LEU A 67 -18.95 -0.48 4.65
N LEU A 68 -19.44 0.71 4.98
CA LEU A 68 -18.77 1.98 4.65
C LEU A 68 -17.48 2.15 5.46
N ALA A 69 -17.54 1.87 6.76
CA ALA A 69 -16.37 1.87 7.65
C ALA A 69 -15.33 0.82 7.20
N ALA A 70 -15.79 -0.36 6.79
CA ALA A 70 -14.93 -1.40 6.20
C ALA A 70 -14.25 -0.96 4.90
N GLY A 71 -15.01 -0.34 3.99
CA GLY A 71 -14.48 0.17 2.72
C GLY A 71 -13.41 1.24 2.90
N ILE A 72 -13.55 2.09 3.92
CA ILE A 72 -12.55 3.11 4.28
C ILE A 72 -11.39 2.52 5.10
N GLY A 73 -11.67 1.55 5.97
CA GLY A 73 -10.66 0.87 6.78
C GLY A 73 -9.70 0.04 5.93
N TYR A 74 -10.18 -0.60 4.87
CA TYR A 74 -9.36 -1.44 3.98
C TYR A 74 -8.12 -0.71 3.39
N PRO A 75 -8.23 0.45 2.73
CA PRO A 75 -7.06 1.18 2.25
C PRO A 75 -6.12 1.58 3.39
N LEU A 76 -6.62 1.94 4.57
CA LEU A 76 -5.78 2.33 5.72
C LEU A 76 -4.85 1.22 6.20
N PHE A 77 -5.25 -0.05 6.10
CA PHE A 77 -4.38 -1.19 6.43
C PHE A 77 -3.49 -1.60 5.26
N THR A 78 -3.99 -1.53 4.03
CA THR A 78 -3.24 -2.03 2.86
C THR A 78 -2.16 -1.05 2.39
N GLN A 79 -2.36 0.25 2.56
CA GLN A 79 -1.39 1.29 2.17
C GLN A 79 -0.06 1.18 2.94
N PRO A 80 -0.02 1.05 4.29
CA PRO A 80 1.23 0.89 5.02
C PRO A 80 1.92 -0.44 4.74
N ILE A 81 1.18 -1.53 4.48
CA ILE A 81 1.76 -2.82 4.07
C ILE A 81 2.51 -2.67 2.75
N ASN A 82 1.85 -2.07 1.74
CA ASN A 82 2.48 -1.83 0.44
C ASN A 82 3.72 -0.93 0.57
N LEU A 83 3.63 0.15 1.35
CA LEU A 83 4.75 1.07 1.58
C LEU A 83 5.95 0.36 2.20
N ASN A 84 5.75 -0.33 3.33
CA ASN A 84 6.83 -1.00 4.05
C ASN A 84 7.49 -2.10 3.24
N MET A 85 6.72 -2.87 2.46
CA MET A 85 7.30 -3.90 1.61
C MET A 85 8.06 -3.33 0.41
N SER A 86 7.71 -2.12 -0.05
CA SER A 86 8.32 -1.44 -1.21
C SER A 86 9.60 -0.68 -0.86
N LEU A 87 9.80 -0.29 0.41
CA LEU A 87 11.01 0.39 0.90
C LEU A 87 12.34 -0.21 0.38
N PRO A 88 12.61 -1.52 0.48
CA PRO A 88 13.89 -2.09 0.02
C PRO A 88 14.11 -2.03 -1.50
N TYR A 89 13.06 -1.80 -2.29
CA TYR A 89 13.15 -1.67 -3.76
C TYR A 89 13.09 -0.22 -4.21
N LEU A 90 12.98 0.73 -3.27
CA LEU A 90 12.75 2.13 -3.57
C LEU A 90 13.96 2.78 -4.24
N ASP A 91 15.17 2.46 -3.81
CA ASP A 91 16.41 2.97 -4.42
C ASP A 91 16.56 2.52 -5.89
N GLN A 92 16.15 1.29 -6.20
CA GLN A 92 16.17 0.77 -7.58
C GLN A 92 15.11 1.44 -8.44
N ALA A 93 13.91 1.68 -7.88
CA ALA A 93 12.83 2.37 -8.56
C ALA A 93 13.14 3.84 -8.82
N ILE A 94 13.78 4.54 -7.87
CA ILE A 94 14.22 5.92 -8.03
C ILE A 94 15.23 6.04 -9.19
N LYS A 95 16.27 5.19 -9.20
CA LYS A 95 17.25 5.16 -10.29
C LYS A 95 16.61 4.93 -11.66
N GLN A 96 15.61 4.04 -11.72
CA GLN A 96 14.88 3.78 -12.96
C GLN A 96 13.99 4.95 -13.37
N PHE A 97 13.33 5.59 -12.42
CA PHE A 97 12.50 6.77 -12.66
C PHE A 97 13.34 7.94 -13.18
N GLU A 98 14.52 8.18 -12.59
CA GLU A 98 15.46 9.20 -13.07
C GLU A 98 16.01 8.90 -14.47
N ALA A 99 16.36 7.64 -14.75
CA ALA A 99 16.79 7.20 -16.07
C ALA A 99 15.69 7.41 -17.14
N GLN A 100 14.42 7.18 -16.80
CA GLN A 100 13.28 7.45 -17.68
C GLN A 100 12.97 8.94 -17.83
N ARG A 101 13.22 9.75 -16.80
CA ARG A 101 13.04 11.21 -16.84
C ARG A 101 14.10 11.93 -17.66
N SER A 102 15.29 11.34 -17.81
CA SER A 102 16.40 11.88 -18.60
C SER A 102 16.36 11.51 -20.09
N GLN A 103 15.40 10.68 -20.52
CA GLN A 103 15.14 10.36 -21.93
C GLN A 103 14.03 11.25 -22.47
#